data_AF-X1PSB7-F1
#
_entry.id   AF-X1PSB7-F1
#
_cell.length_a   1.000
_cell.length_b   1.000
_cell.length_c   1.000
_cell.angle_alpha   90.00
_cell.angle_beta   90.00
_cell.angle_gamma   90.00
#
_symmetry.space_group_name_H-M   'P 1'
#
loop_
_entity.id
_entity.type
_entity.pdbx_description
1 polymer ?
#
loop_
_entity_poly.entity_id
_entity_poly.type
_entity_poly.pdbx_seq_one_letter_code
_entity_poly.pdbx_strand_id
1 'polypeptide(L)'
;MIDEEQPGEVNSEEMVERKLELCSTLAKYASAVLLDPLFGAAQCISHRVLPNNTGLLVSIEASGYSGQKEHRLTKLLDEWSVEKIKRMGASAVKILVYYRPDLKQLANEQLNTVNTVALECIKYDLPFLVEPKSYPIGNEVNNPQEFAALKEQLVIKTARDITTLPIDVLKAEFPADLRYKTDKPELIELCHQLDMSSQVPWVILSGGVDFELFCQQVEIACQAGASGFLGGRAIWQEAMYIDDTRERVHYLSTVGADRLKRLTEIASKYAVPWYKKLGVSAH
;
A
#
# COMPACT_ATOMS: atom_id res chain seq x y z
N MET A 1 0.99 11.17 -8.10
CA MET A 1 0.46 12.48 -7.68
C MET A 1 1.38 13.19 -6.67
N ILE A 2 2.67 12.83 -6.59
CA ILE A 2 3.70 13.72 -6.05
C ILE A 2 4.82 13.63 -7.08
N ASP A 3 5.19 14.77 -7.65
CA ASP A 3 6.42 14.92 -8.41
C ASP A 3 7.58 14.73 -7.42
N GLU A 4 8.45 13.73 -7.68
CA GLU A 4 9.60 13.45 -6.82
C GLU A 4 10.66 14.57 -6.88
N GLU A 5 10.60 15.44 -7.89
CA GLU A 5 11.53 16.54 -8.12
C GLU A 5 10.96 17.90 -7.70
N GLN A 6 9.63 18.08 -7.72
CA GLN A 6 8.97 19.35 -7.37
C GLN A 6 7.71 19.20 -6.49
N PRO A 7 7.86 18.87 -5.20
CA PRO A 7 6.73 18.61 -4.30
C PRO A 7 5.89 19.84 -3.92
N GLY A 8 6.23 21.05 -4.40
CA GLY A 8 5.61 22.33 -4.02
C GLY A 8 4.61 22.94 -5.02
N GLU A 9 4.44 22.36 -6.22
CA GLU A 9 3.67 23.00 -7.31
C GLU A 9 2.42 22.23 -7.77
N VAL A 10 2.03 21.13 -7.12
CA VAL A 10 0.77 20.47 -7.48
C VAL A 10 -0.40 21.18 -6.82
N ASN A 11 -1.28 21.79 -7.64
CA ASN A 11 -2.49 22.46 -7.16
C ASN A 11 -3.37 21.46 -6.37
N SER A 12 -3.80 21.85 -5.17
CA SER A 12 -4.71 21.05 -4.34
C SER A 12 -6.02 20.72 -5.04
N GLU A 13 -6.54 21.65 -5.85
CA GLU A 13 -7.76 21.42 -6.63
C GLU A 13 -7.54 20.32 -7.67
N GLU A 14 -6.40 20.37 -8.37
CA GLU A 14 -6.05 19.33 -9.34
C GLU A 14 -5.91 17.96 -8.66
N MET A 15 -5.27 17.88 -7.49
CA MET A 15 -5.19 16.61 -6.75
C MET A 15 -6.56 16.04 -6.38
N VAL A 16 -7.50 16.90 -5.98
CA VAL A 16 -8.87 16.51 -5.69
C VAL A 16 -9.57 16.01 -6.95
N GLU A 17 -9.47 16.75 -8.06
CA GLU A 17 -10.07 16.37 -9.34
C GLU A 17 -9.56 15.02 -9.83
N ARG A 18 -8.24 14.79 -9.84
CA ARG A 18 -7.67 13.49 -10.25
C ARG A 18 -8.15 12.35 -9.35
N LYS A 19 -8.27 12.57 -8.03
CA LYS A 19 -8.78 11.54 -7.10
C LYS A 19 -10.26 11.24 -7.32
N LEU A 20 -11.07 12.26 -7.60
CA LEU A 20 -12.48 12.09 -7.94
C LEU A 20 -12.64 11.28 -9.22
N GLU A 21 -11.88 11.60 -10.28
CA GLU A 21 -11.90 10.86 -11.55
C GLU A 21 -11.49 9.39 -11.37
N LEU A 22 -10.43 9.14 -10.60
CA LEU A 22 -9.99 7.79 -10.27
C LEU A 22 -11.09 7.02 -9.55
N CYS A 23 -11.69 7.61 -8.51
CA CYS A 23 -12.72 6.94 -7.72
C CYS A 23 -14.00 6.71 -8.50
N SER A 24 -14.50 7.73 -9.21
CA SER A 24 -15.74 7.62 -10.00
C SER A 24 -15.64 6.58 -11.11
N THR A 25 -14.44 6.35 -11.62
CA THR A 25 -14.21 5.44 -12.76
C THR A 25 -13.85 4.03 -12.30
N LEU A 26 -12.97 3.90 -11.30
CA LEU A 26 -12.33 2.64 -10.95
C LEU A 26 -12.88 1.97 -9.69
N ALA A 27 -13.46 2.70 -8.73
CA ALA A 27 -13.81 2.16 -7.42
C ALA A 27 -14.77 0.96 -7.50
N LYS A 28 -15.68 0.94 -8.49
CA LYS A 28 -16.63 -0.16 -8.74
C LYS A 28 -15.99 -1.49 -9.12
N TYR A 29 -14.71 -1.49 -9.49
CA TYR A 29 -13.94 -2.69 -9.81
C TYR A 29 -13.04 -3.14 -8.66
N ALA A 30 -13.09 -2.44 -7.51
CA ALA A 30 -12.27 -2.74 -6.34
C ALA A 30 -13.14 -3.08 -5.13
N SER A 31 -12.66 -3.99 -4.28
CA SER A 31 -13.29 -4.30 -3.00
C SER A 31 -13.15 -3.16 -1.98
N ALA A 32 -12.09 -2.36 -2.10
CA ALA A 32 -11.87 -1.18 -1.31
C ALA A 32 -10.98 -0.15 -2.03
N VAL A 33 -11.06 1.11 -1.62
CA VAL A 33 -10.17 2.20 -2.05
C VAL A 33 -9.41 2.74 -0.84
N LEU A 34 -8.15 3.14 -1.03
CA LEU A 34 -7.34 3.83 -0.02
C LEU A 34 -7.18 5.29 -0.43
N LEU A 35 -7.62 6.20 0.42
CA LEU A 35 -7.58 7.65 0.20
C LEU A 35 -6.91 8.35 1.38
N ASP A 36 -6.25 9.47 1.11
CA ASP A 36 -5.86 10.41 2.16
C ASP A 36 -7.04 11.28 2.59
N PRO A 37 -7.02 11.76 3.84
CA PRO A 37 -8.13 12.53 4.35
C PRO A 37 -8.12 14.01 3.90
N LEU A 38 -7.01 14.51 3.34
CA LEU A 38 -6.87 15.92 2.95
C LEU A 38 -7.53 16.21 1.59
N PHE A 39 -7.28 15.36 0.59
CA PHE A 39 -7.67 15.63 -0.80
C PHE A 39 -8.53 14.52 -1.42
N GLY A 40 -8.69 13.38 -0.74
CA GLY A 40 -9.40 12.22 -1.29
C GLY A 40 -10.70 11.91 -0.57
N ALA A 41 -10.59 11.46 0.68
CA ALA A 41 -11.67 10.74 1.35
C ALA A 41 -12.94 11.59 1.52
N ALA A 42 -12.82 12.80 2.07
CA ALA A 42 -13.97 13.68 2.31
C ALA A 42 -14.64 14.11 0.99
N GLN A 43 -13.83 14.43 -0.03
CA GLN A 43 -14.28 14.87 -1.34
C GLN A 43 -15.00 13.73 -2.08
N CYS A 44 -14.46 12.51 -2.04
CA CYS A 44 -15.08 11.36 -2.68
C CYS A 44 -16.42 10.99 -2.02
N ILE A 45 -16.51 11.10 -0.69
CA ILE A 45 -17.77 10.90 0.05
C ILE A 45 -18.79 11.98 -0.33
N SER A 46 -18.41 13.26 -0.30
CA SER A 46 -19.34 14.37 -0.55
C SER A 46 -19.89 14.36 -1.98
N HIS A 47 -19.08 13.96 -2.95
CA HIS A 47 -19.47 13.80 -4.36
C HIS A 47 -20.16 12.47 -4.67
N ARG A 48 -20.27 11.56 -3.69
CA ARG A 48 -20.91 10.23 -3.83
C ARG A 48 -20.32 9.40 -4.97
N VAL A 49 -19.00 9.47 -5.16
CA VAL A 49 -18.30 8.72 -6.23
C VAL A 49 -17.87 7.31 -5.79
N LEU A 50 -17.96 7.00 -4.49
CA LEU A 50 -17.66 5.68 -3.94
C LEU A 50 -18.91 4.78 -4.00
N PRO A 51 -18.83 3.59 -4.60
CA PRO A 51 -19.91 2.61 -4.59
C PRO A 51 -20.22 2.10 -3.17
N ASN A 52 -21.49 1.76 -2.91
CA ASN A 52 -21.95 1.27 -1.60
C ASN A 52 -21.32 -0.08 -1.18
N ASN A 53 -20.75 -0.82 -2.13
CA ASN A 53 -20.12 -2.12 -1.91
C ASN A 53 -18.57 -2.04 -1.93
N THR A 54 -18.00 -0.84 -1.94
CA THR A 54 -16.55 -0.62 -1.92
C THR A 54 -16.14 -0.05 -0.57
N GLY A 55 -15.27 -0.76 0.16
CA GLY A 55 -14.74 -0.27 1.44
C GLY A 55 -13.85 0.96 1.28
N LEU A 56 -13.74 1.77 2.33
CA LEU A 56 -12.90 2.96 2.36
C LEU A 56 -11.80 2.81 3.41
N LEU A 57 -10.54 2.79 2.99
CA LEU A 57 -9.39 2.91 3.89
C LEU A 57 -8.91 4.36 3.86
N VAL A 58 -8.50 4.87 5.03
CA VAL A 58 -7.98 6.24 5.14
C VAL A 58 -6.59 6.25 5.77
N SER A 59 -5.65 6.94 5.14
CA SER A 59 -4.29 7.09 5.67
C SER A 59 -4.25 8.04 6.87
N ILE A 60 -3.43 7.72 7.87
CA ILE A 60 -3.22 8.55 9.07
C ILE A 60 -1.85 9.23 9.09
N GLU A 61 -0.91 8.81 8.25
CA GLU A 61 0.39 9.46 8.13
C GLU A 61 0.33 10.77 7.34
N ALA A 62 1.21 11.70 7.69
CA ALA A 62 1.55 12.83 6.85
C ALA A 62 2.35 12.35 5.63
N SER A 63 2.20 13.04 4.49
CA SER A 63 2.99 12.76 3.29
C SER A 63 4.48 12.98 3.54
N GLY A 64 5.31 12.05 3.04
CA GLY A 64 6.76 12.12 3.15
C GLY A 64 7.28 11.60 4.50
N TYR A 65 8.40 12.16 4.94
CA TYR A 65 9.05 11.79 6.20
C TYR A 65 9.74 13.01 6.81
N SER A 66 9.88 12.97 8.13
CA SER A 66 10.77 13.88 8.87
C SER A 66 12.18 13.28 8.96
N GLY A 67 13.18 14.14 9.20
CA GLY A 67 14.59 13.75 9.29
C GLY A 67 15.34 13.84 7.96
N GLN A 68 16.56 13.28 7.93
CA GLN A 68 17.40 13.24 6.72
C GLN A 68 17.00 12.06 5.81
N LYS A 69 17.47 12.06 4.55
CA LYS A 69 17.12 11.03 3.54
C LYS A 69 17.33 9.58 4.02
N GLU A 70 18.29 9.36 4.92
CA GLU A 70 18.64 8.04 5.48
C GLU A 70 17.99 7.78 6.85
N HIS A 71 17.41 8.80 7.48
CA HIS A 71 16.75 8.73 8.78
C HIS A 71 15.29 9.17 8.63
N ARG A 72 14.51 8.33 7.94
CA ARG A 72 13.13 8.63 7.56
C ARG A 72 12.19 8.27 8.70
N LEU A 73 11.75 9.28 9.46
CA LEU A 73 10.79 9.10 10.54
C LEU A 73 9.39 9.49 10.05
N THR A 74 8.44 8.55 10.16
CA THR A 74 7.03 8.78 9.82
C THR A 74 6.40 9.70 10.85
N LYS A 75 5.57 10.64 10.38
CA LYS A 75 4.74 11.49 11.23
C LYS A 75 3.27 11.21 10.96
N LEU A 76 2.47 11.28 12.01
CA LEU A 76 1.03 11.30 11.87
C LEU A 76 0.61 12.65 11.30
N LEU A 77 -0.48 12.66 10.55
CA LEU A 77 -1.03 13.88 10.00
C LEU A 77 -1.66 14.71 11.11
N ASP A 78 -1.22 15.97 11.22
CA ASP A 78 -1.78 16.91 12.19
C ASP A 78 -3.29 17.02 12.03
N GLU A 79 -3.99 17.18 13.15
CA GLU A 79 -5.45 17.25 13.20
C GLU A 79 -6.20 16.00 12.74
N TRP A 80 -5.53 14.88 12.42
CA TRP A 80 -6.20 13.61 12.13
C TRP A 80 -5.97 12.58 13.22
N SER A 81 -7.00 11.79 13.49
CA SER A 81 -6.99 10.72 14.49
C SER A 81 -7.82 9.54 14.00
N VAL A 82 -7.59 8.37 14.59
CA VAL A 82 -8.41 7.17 14.33
C VAL A 82 -9.89 7.46 14.58
N GLU A 83 -10.22 8.25 15.62
CA GLU A 83 -11.59 8.67 15.88
C GLU A 83 -12.20 9.44 14.71
N LYS A 84 -11.49 10.45 14.18
CA LYS A 84 -11.97 11.25 13.05
C LYS A 84 -12.12 10.39 11.79
N ILE A 85 -11.19 9.47 11.55
CA ILE A 85 -11.26 8.49 10.46
C ILE A 85 -12.48 7.57 10.62
N LYS A 86 -12.77 7.06 11.82
CA LYS A 86 -13.99 6.27 12.06
C LYS A 86 -15.25 7.09 11.83
N ARG A 87 -15.31 8.32 12.35
CA ARG A 87 -16.47 9.22 12.21
C ARG A 87 -16.79 9.57 10.76
N MET A 88 -15.80 9.57 9.86
CA MET A 88 -16.04 9.83 8.44
C MET A 88 -16.61 8.61 7.68
N GLY A 89 -16.70 7.44 8.33
CA GLY A 89 -17.22 6.21 7.72
C GLY A 89 -16.16 5.34 7.05
N ALA A 90 -14.88 5.52 7.39
CA ALA A 90 -13.84 4.61 6.92
C ALA A 90 -14.05 3.20 7.48
N SER A 91 -13.72 2.19 6.66
CA SER A 91 -13.71 0.77 7.00
C SER A 91 -12.41 0.31 7.64
N ALA A 92 -11.29 1.03 7.43
CA ALA A 92 -10.00 0.74 8.07
C ALA A 92 -9.10 1.99 8.14
N VAL A 93 -8.16 2.00 9.09
CA VAL A 93 -7.04 2.93 9.11
C VAL A 93 -5.86 2.32 8.37
N LYS A 94 -5.11 3.15 7.64
CA LYS A 94 -3.83 2.77 7.06
C LYS A 94 -2.72 3.68 7.59
N ILE A 95 -1.52 3.13 7.84
CA ILE A 95 -0.28 3.92 8.03
C ILE A 95 0.80 3.44 7.05
N LEU A 96 1.63 4.36 6.52
CA LEU A 96 2.92 4.00 5.90
C LEU A 96 4.07 4.31 6.84
N VAL A 97 4.98 3.34 7.01
CA VAL A 97 6.20 3.50 7.79
C VAL A 97 7.45 3.21 6.97
N TYR A 98 8.39 4.16 6.93
CA TYR A 98 9.71 3.89 6.38
C TYR A 98 10.49 3.05 7.38
N TYR A 99 10.86 1.82 7.01
CA TYR A 99 11.36 0.85 7.98
C TYR A 99 12.66 0.18 7.51
N ARG A 100 13.66 0.19 8.39
CA ARG A 100 14.98 -0.42 8.21
C ARG A 100 15.31 -1.22 9.46
N PRO A 101 15.10 -2.56 9.47
CA PRO A 101 15.28 -3.40 10.67
C PRO A 101 16.72 -3.51 11.18
N ASP A 102 17.67 -3.03 10.39
CA ASP A 102 19.09 -2.86 10.68
C ASP A 102 19.42 -1.52 11.35
N LEU A 103 18.59 -0.47 11.18
CA LEU A 103 18.70 0.80 11.90
C LEU A 103 17.93 0.74 13.23
N LYS A 104 18.47 -0.01 14.19
CA LYS A 104 17.77 -0.43 15.43
C LYS A 104 17.02 0.67 16.19
N GLN A 105 17.63 1.83 16.37
CA GLN A 105 16.97 2.93 17.08
C GLN A 105 15.77 3.47 16.30
N LEU A 106 15.95 3.78 15.01
CA LEU A 106 14.87 4.28 14.16
C LEU A 106 13.77 3.24 13.95
N ALA A 107 14.14 1.96 13.80
CA ALA A 107 13.19 0.86 13.75
C ALA A 107 12.28 0.82 14.98
N ASN A 108 12.86 0.97 16.19
CA ASN A 108 12.07 1.02 17.43
C ASN A 108 11.16 2.25 17.50
N GLU A 109 11.61 3.42 17.04
CA GLU A 109 10.77 4.62 16.97
C GLU A 109 9.57 4.45 16.02
N GLN A 110 9.78 3.78 14.88
CA GLN A 110 8.72 3.44 13.94
C GLN A 110 7.75 2.41 14.54
N LEU A 111 8.24 1.36 15.19
CA LEU A 111 7.39 0.37 15.88
C LEU A 111 6.54 1.02 16.99
N ASN A 112 7.11 1.97 17.75
CA ASN A 112 6.36 2.72 18.75
C ASN A 112 5.23 3.55 18.12
N THR A 113 5.48 4.15 16.95
CA THR A 113 4.46 4.90 16.19
C THR A 113 3.35 3.97 15.71
N VAL A 114 3.69 2.82 15.12
CA VAL A 114 2.72 1.79 14.70
C VAL A 114 1.90 1.29 15.89
N ASN A 115 2.53 0.96 17.02
CA ASN A 115 1.85 0.48 18.22
C ASN A 115 0.88 1.52 18.79
N THR A 116 1.26 2.80 18.77
CA THR A 116 0.38 3.90 19.22
C THR A 116 -0.90 3.95 18.38
N VAL A 117 -0.79 3.86 17.06
CA VAL A 117 -1.96 3.83 16.17
C VAL A 117 -2.77 2.55 16.34
N ALA A 118 -2.10 1.40 16.51
CA ALA A 118 -2.75 0.11 16.73
C ALA A 118 -3.65 0.12 17.97
N LEU A 119 -3.16 0.69 19.10
CA LEU A 119 -3.95 0.82 20.32
C LEU A 119 -5.18 1.73 20.14
N GLU A 120 -5.07 2.80 19.36
CA GLU A 120 -6.22 3.65 19.02
C GLU A 120 -7.20 2.91 18.09
N CYS A 121 -6.71 2.14 17.11
CA CYS A 121 -7.55 1.29 16.25
C CYS A 121 -8.35 0.26 17.05
N ILE A 122 -7.73 -0.40 18.04
CA ILE A 122 -8.43 -1.30 18.98
C ILE A 122 -9.51 -0.54 19.76
N LYS A 123 -9.16 0.61 20.34
CA LYS A 123 -10.10 1.44 21.12
C LYS A 123 -11.32 1.87 20.31
N TYR A 124 -11.12 2.19 19.03
CA TYR A 124 -12.18 2.60 18.13
C TYR A 124 -12.73 1.44 17.30
N ASP A 125 -12.36 0.19 17.54
CA ASP A 125 -12.86 -0.98 16.82
C ASP A 125 -12.81 -0.77 15.28
N LEU A 126 -11.61 -0.47 14.78
CA LEU A 126 -11.37 -0.24 13.36
C LEU A 126 -10.15 -1.05 12.91
N PRO A 127 -10.25 -1.85 11.82
CA PRO A 127 -9.12 -2.57 11.28
C PRO A 127 -7.94 -1.65 10.95
N PHE A 128 -6.73 -2.13 11.19
CA PHE A 128 -5.49 -1.41 11.01
C PHE A 128 -4.56 -2.09 10.00
N LEU A 129 -4.31 -1.39 8.89
CA LEU A 129 -3.40 -1.83 7.84
C LEU A 129 -2.07 -1.07 7.92
N VAL A 130 -0.95 -1.78 7.94
CA VAL A 130 0.39 -1.19 8.00
C VAL A 130 1.17 -1.45 6.72
N GLU A 131 1.64 -0.38 6.10
CA GLU A 131 2.46 -0.39 4.88
C GLU A 131 3.91 -0.02 5.23
N PRO A 132 4.77 -0.98 5.58
CA PRO A 132 6.19 -0.69 5.66
C PRO A 132 6.82 -0.51 4.28
N LYS A 133 7.79 0.39 4.19
CA LYS A 133 8.58 0.63 2.99
C LYS A 133 10.06 0.71 3.32
N SER A 134 10.83 -0.21 2.75
CA SER A 134 12.29 -0.18 2.75
C SER A 134 12.81 0.96 1.87
N TYR A 135 14.03 1.42 2.17
CA TYR A 135 14.68 2.49 1.41
C TYR A 135 16.20 2.33 1.48
N PRO A 136 16.95 2.72 0.43
CA PRO A 136 18.40 2.61 0.43
C PRO A 136 19.05 3.63 1.37
N ILE A 137 20.18 3.27 1.96
CA ILE A 137 21.04 4.15 2.79
C ILE A 137 22.51 4.07 2.37
N GLY A 138 23.29 5.12 2.61
CA GLY A 138 24.71 5.14 2.32
C GLY A 138 25.01 4.81 0.86
N ASN A 139 25.89 3.82 0.63
CA ASN A 139 26.29 3.41 -0.71
C ASN A 139 25.15 2.82 -1.54
N GLU A 140 24.14 2.22 -0.90
CA GLU A 140 22.97 1.64 -1.55
C GLU A 140 22.20 2.68 -2.39
N VAL A 141 22.25 3.97 -2.00
CA VAL A 141 21.52 5.06 -2.67
C VAL A 141 21.93 5.21 -4.13
N ASN A 142 23.23 5.04 -4.41
CA ASN A 142 23.79 5.14 -5.75
C ASN A 142 24.08 3.77 -6.36
N ASN A 143 23.71 2.69 -5.67
CA ASN A 143 23.96 1.31 -6.09
C ASN A 143 22.68 0.47 -5.96
N PRO A 144 21.77 0.54 -6.94
CA PRO A 144 20.50 -0.18 -6.89
C PRO A 144 20.64 -1.71 -6.80
N GLN A 145 21.75 -2.26 -7.32
CA GLN A 145 22.03 -3.69 -7.22
C GLN A 145 22.35 -4.12 -5.78
N GLU A 146 23.08 -3.28 -5.03
CA GLU A 146 23.39 -3.52 -3.61
C GLU A 146 22.11 -3.45 -2.76
N PHE A 147 21.25 -2.46 -3.01
CA PHE A 147 19.94 -2.41 -2.34
C PHE A 147 19.06 -3.62 -2.70
N ALA A 148 19.04 -4.02 -3.98
CA ALA A 148 18.28 -5.19 -4.44
C ALA A 148 18.74 -6.48 -3.75
N ALA A 149 20.05 -6.65 -3.52
CA ALA A 149 20.59 -7.80 -2.81
C ALA A 149 20.17 -7.87 -1.33
N LEU A 150 19.88 -6.72 -0.70
CA LEU A 150 19.41 -6.65 0.69
C LEU A 150 17.88 -6.75 0.82
N LYS A 151 17.14 -6.49 -0.26
CA LYS A 151 15.68 -6.33 -0.24
C LYS A 151 14.94 -7.52 0.37
N GLU A 152 15.42 -8.73 0.08
CA GLU A 152 14.87 -9.99 0.62
C GLU A 152 14.88 -10.00 2.14
N GLN A 153 16.05 -9.79 2.73
CA GLN A 153 16.22 -9.78 4.17
C GLN A 153 15.46 -8.62 4.81
N LEU A 154 15.48 -7.44 4.18
CA LEU A 154 14.78 -6.26 4.69
C LEU A 154 13.28 -6.52 4.76
N VAL A 155 12.65 -6.98 3.68
CA VAL A 155 11.19 -7.18 3.61
C VAL A 155 10.73 -8.30 4.55
N ILE A 156 11.41 -9.45 4.56
CA ILE A 156 11.02 -10.61 5.40
C ILE A 156 11.16 -10.27 6.89
N LYS A 157 12.26 -9.63 7.29
CA LYS A 157 12.47 -9.22 8.68
C LYS A 157 11.50 -8.11 9.11
N THR A 158 11.16 -7.22 8.20
CA THR A 158 10.16 -6.18 8.44
C THR A 158 8.78 -6.77 8.75
N ALA A 159 8.34 -7.77 7.98
CA ALA A 159 7.10 -8.48 8.27
C ALA A 159 7.14 -9.13 9.66
N ARG A 160 8.25 -9.81 9.98
CA ARG A 160 8.44 -10.42 11.30
C ARG A 160 8.34 -9.42 12.44
N ASP A 161 9.00 -8.28 12.32
CA ASP A 161 9.03 -7.27 13.38
C ASP A 161 7.65 -6.60 13.54
N ILE A 162 7.06 -6.11 12.45
CA ILE A 162 5.83 -5.29 12.49
C ILE A 162 4.60 -6.13 12.87
N THR A 163 4.51 -7.37 12.40
CA THR A 163 3.32 -8.20 12.67
C THR A 163 3.28 -8.79 14.09
N THR A 164 4.28 -8.47 14.94
CA THR A 164 4.19 -8.72 16.39
C THR A 164 3.31 -7.69 17.12
N LEU A 165 3.09 -6.53 16.49
CA LEU A 165 2.17 -5.51 16.98
C LEU A 165 0.72 -5.90 16.61
N PRO A 166 -0.30 -5.39 17.33
CA PRO A 166 -1.69 -5.75 17.09
C PRO A 166 -2.26 -5.00 15.88
N ILE A 167 -1.73 -5.32 14.71
CA ILE A 167 -2.18 -4.86 13.39
C ILE A 167 -3.10 -5.93 12.78
N ASP A 168 -3.94 -5.57 11.82
CA ASP A 168 -4.87 -6.52 11.20
C ASP A 168 -4.40 -7.00 9.82
N VAL A 169 -3.74 -6.13 9.06
CA VAL A 169 -3.26 -6.45 7.71
C VAL A 169 -1.89 -5.83 7.45
N LEU A 170 -0.96 -6.64 6.95
CA LEU A 170 0.31 -6.17 6.43
C LEU A 170 0.19 -5.84 4.92
N LYS A 171 0.53 -4.61 4.51
CA LYS A 171 0.71 -4.26 3.10
C LYS A 171 2.20 -4.30 2.76
N ALA A 172 2.67 -5.41 2.22
CA ALA A 172 4.08 -5.71 2.05
C ALA A 172 4.59 -5.37 0.64
N GLU A 173 5.87 -4.99 0.55
CA GLU A 173 6.63 -4.97 -0.70
C GLU A 173 6.84 -6.39 -1.25
N PHE A 174 7.02 -6.52 -2.57
CA PHE A 174 7.56 -7.75 -3.14
C PHE A 174 9.00 -7.96 -2.60
N PRO A 175 9.36 -9.15 -2.09
CA PRO A 175 10.63 -9.36 -1.38
C PRO A 175 11.87 -9.41 -2.29
N ALA A 176 11.75 -9.08 -3.58
CA ALA A 176 12.87 -9.04 -4.51
C ALA A 176 12.71 -7.92 -5.53
N ASP A 177 13.80 -7.62 -6.24
CA ASP A 177 13.79 -6.75 -7.41
C ASP A 177 13.93 -7.59 -8.68
N LEU A 178 12.87 -7.60 -9.51
CA LEU A 178 12.79 -8.46 -10.68
C LEU A 178 13.75 -8.04 -11.81
N ARG A 179 14.40 -6.89 -11.70
CA ARG A 179 15.50 -6.50 -12.61
C ARG A 179 16.77 -7.32 -12.35
N TYR A 180 16.95 -7.83 -11.14
CA TYR A 180 18.15 -8.55 -10.70
C TYR A 180 17.88 -10.02 -10.37
N LYS A 181 16.62 -10.40 -10.09
CA LYS A 181 16.24 -11.78 -9.76
C LYS A 181 14.94 -12.17 -10.47
N THR A 182 15.01 -13.14 -11.37
CA THR A 182 13.88 -13.55 -12.24
C THR A 182 13.48 -15.01 -12.10
N ASP A 183 14.24 -15.83 -11.35
CA ASP A 183 13.94 -17.25 -11.18
C ASP A 183 12.63 -17.44 -10.41
N LYS A 184 11.57 -17.88 -11.11
CA LYS A 184 10.22 -17.96 -10.53
C LYS A 184 10.14 -18.86 -9.29
N PRO A 185 10.74 -20.07 -9.26
CA PRO A 185 10.80 -20.89 -8.04
C PRO A 185 11.41 -20.16 -6.85
N GLU A 186 12.55 -19.48 -7.04
CA GLU A 186 13.19 -18.68 -5.98
C GLU A 186 12.29 -17.53 -5.50
N LEU A 187 11.62 -16.82 -6.42
CA LEU A 187 10.71 -15.73 -6.09
C LEU A 187 9.47 -16.21 -5.29
N ILE A 188 8.95 -17.40 -5.61
CA ILE A 188 7.84 -18.03 -4.85
C ILE A 188 8.32 -18.36 -3.43
N GLU A 189 9.50 -18.96 -3.29
CA GLU A 189 10.07 -19.31 -1.98
C GLU A 189 10.28 -18.07 -1.10
N LEU A 190 10.76 -16.95 -1.67
CA LEU A 190 10.89 -15.68 -0.95
C LEU A 190 9.53 -15.16 -0.45
N CYS A 191 8.48 -15.26 -1.27
CA CYS A 191 7.14 -14.88 -0.86
C CYS A 191 6.56 -15.84 0.20
N HIS A 192 6.93 -17.13 0.16
CA HIS A 192 6.53 -18.10 1.18
C HIS A 192 7.22 -17.80 2.52
N GLN A 193 8.50 -17.42 2.51
CA GLN A 193 9.22 -16.97 3.71
C GLN A 193 8.63 -15.68 4.29
N LEU A 194 8.18 -14.77 3.43
CA LEU A 194 7.42 -13.58 3.83
C LEU A 194 6.09 -13.98 4.49
N ASP A 195 5.32 -14.89 3.88
CA ASP A 195 4.08 -15.39 4.46
C ASP A 195 4.32 -16.01 5.84
N MET A 196 5.29 -16.91 5.96
CA MET A 196 5.65 -17.56 7.23
C MET A 196 6.14 -16.58 8.30
N SER A 197 6.67 -15.42 7.90
CA SER A 197 7.13 -14.37 8.82
C SER A 197 6.02 -13.42 9.27
N SER A 198 4.91 -13.33 8.52
CA SER A 198 3.75 -12.49 8.87
C SER A 198 2.79 -13.24 9.79
N GLN A 199 2.46 -12.65 10.95
CA GLN A 199 1.46 -13.20 11.88
C GLN A 199 0.01 -12.86 11.47
N VAL A 200 -0.16 -11.92 10.55
CA VAL A 200 -1.47 -11.46 10.05
C VAL A 200 -1.58 -11.68 8.54
N PRO A 201 -2.80 -11.65 7.96
CA PRO A 201 -2.97 -11.61 6.51
C PRO A 201 -2.16 -10.48 5.89
N TRP A 202 -1.68 -10.71 4.67
CA TRP A 202 -0.91 -9.70 3.96
C TRP A 202 -1.39 -9.53 2.52
N VAL A 203 -1.25 -8.31 2.02
CA VAL A 203 -1.51 -7.95 0.64
C VAL A 203 -0.27 -7.32 0.04
N ILE A 204 -0.06 -7.52 -1.25
CA ILE A 204 1.11 -6.97 -1.93
C ILE A 204 0.86 -5.55 -2.46
N LEU A 205 1.84 -4.66 -2.28
CA LEU A 205 1.86 -3.32 -2.88
C LEU A 205 2.59 -3.31 -4.23
N SER A 206 2.22 -2.39 -5.12
CA SER A 206 2.79 -2.36 -6.47
C SER A 206 4.20 -1.77 -6.56
N GLY A 207 4.68 -1.05 -5.54
CA GLY A 207 6.05 -0.52 -5.50
C GLY A 207 6.39 0.57 -6.52
N GLY A 208 5.52 0.81 -7.50
CA GLY A 208 5.80 1.68 -8.66
C GLY A 208 6.35 0.91 -9.87
N VAL A 209 6.28 -0.43 -9.88
CA VAL A 209 6.60 -1.21 -11.08
C VAL A 209 5.52 -1.04 -12.16
N ASP A 210 5.83 -1.41 -13.39
CA ASP A 210 4.86 -1.43 -14.47
C ASP A 210 3.75 -2.47 -14.25
N PHE A 211 2.68 -2.37 -15.04
CA PHE A 211 1.50 -3.21 -14.86
C PHE A 211 1.74 -4.71 -15.06
N GLU A 212 2.55 -5.10 -16.05
CA GLU A 212 2.79 -6.51 -16.36
C GLU A 212 3.66 -7.15 -15.26
N LEU A 213 4.68 -6.42 -14.80
CA LEU A 213 5.50 -6.85 -13.68
C LEU A 213 4.67 -6.95 -12.40
N PHE A 214 3.74 -6.02 -12.18
CA PHE A 214 2.84 -6.09 -11.03
C PHE A 214 1.90 -7.30 -11.12
N CYS A 215 1.37 -7.65 -12.30
CA CYS A 215 0.59 -8.88 -12.48
C CYS A 215 1.40 -10.13 -12.09
N GLN A 216 2.66 -10.20 -12.54
CA GLN A 216 3.56 -11.31 -12.18
C GLN A 216 3.81 -11.36 -10.66
N GLN A 217 4.03 -10.21 -10.03
CA GLN A 217 4.23 -10.12 -8.58
C GLN A 217 2.98 -10.55 -7.79
N VAL A 218 1.78 -10.12 -8.22
CA VAL A 218 0.51 -10.53 -7.60
C VAL A 218 0.28 -12.02 -7.73
N GLU A 219 0.54 -12.62 -8.90
CA GLU A 219 0.44 -14.07 -9.08
C GLU A 219 1.35 -14.83 -8.11
N ILE A 220 2.64 -14.47 -8.08
CA ILE A 220 3.65 -15.13 -7.23
C ILE A 220 3.31 -14.97 -5.75
N ALA A 221 2.97 -13.74 -5.32
CA ALA A 221 2.65 -13.45 -3.93
C ALA A 221 1.40 -14.22 -3.47
N CYS A 222 0.35 -14.27 -4.30
CA CYS A 222 -0.89 -14.98 -3.98
C CYS A 222 -0.65 -16.50 -3.90
N GLN A 223 0.09 -17.08 -4.85
CA GLN A 223 0.48 -18.51 -4.80
C GLN A 223 1.24 -18.89 -3.53
N ALA A 224 1.96 -17.93 -2.94
CA ALA A 224 2.77 -18.12 -1.75
C ALA A 224 2.08 -17.77 -0.42
N GLY A 225 0.83 -17.29 -0.43
CA GLY A 225 0.05 -17.05 0.80
C GLY A 225 -0.61 -15.67 0.91
N ALA A 226 -0.31 -14.72 0.01
CA ALA A 226 -0.93 -13.40 0.07
C ALA A 226 -2.46 -13.47 -0.08
N SER A 227 -3.16 -12.59 0.61
CA SER A 227 -4.62 -12.45 0.57
C SER A 227 -5.12 -11.49 -0.50
N GLY A 228 -4.24 -11.02 -1.37
CA GLY A 228 -4.58 -10.14 -2.49
C GLY A 228 -3.54 -9.05 -2.70
N PHE A 229 -3.99 -7.91 -3.20
CA PHE A 229 -3.14 -6.78 -3.55
C PHE A 229 -3.76 -5.46 -3.12
N LEU A 230 -2.91 -4.45 -2.90
CA LEU A 230 -3.31 -3.05 -2.77
C LEU A 230 -2.39 -2.21 -3.65
N GLY A 231 -2.76 -2.13 -4.93
CA GLY A 231 -2.02 -1.45 -5.98
C GLY A 231 -2.49 -0.01 -6.19
N GLY A 232 -1.59 0.84 -6.71
CA GLY A 232 -1.91 2.21 -7.09
C GLY A 232 -1.30 2.54 -8.44
N ARG A 233 -0.09 3.11 -8.43
CA ARG A 233 0.61 3.60 -9.62
C ARG A 233 0.65 2.63 -10.80
N ALA A 234 0.91 1.34 -10.57
CA ALA A 234 0.93 0.31 -11.63
C ALA A 234 -0.40 0.19 -12.40
N ILE A 235 -1.51 0.69 -11.84
CA ILE A 235 -2.84 0.63 -12.44
C ILE A 235 -3.14 1.89 -13.24
N TRP A 236 -2.82 3.07 -12.70
CA TRP A 236 -3.37 4.34 -13.19
C TRP A 236 -2.33 5.45 -13.47
N GLN A 237 -1.04 5.25 -13.21
CA GLN A 237 -0.05 6.34 -13.28
C GLN A 237 0.02 7.00 -14.66
N GLU A 238 -0.15 6.24 -15.73
CA GLU A 238 -0.08 6.75 -17.11
C GLU A 238 -1.19 7.77 -17.39
N ALA A 239 -2.36 7.59 -16.77
CA ALA A 239 -3.48 8.52 -16.88
C ALA A 239 -3.13 9.92 -16.33
N MET A 240 -2.18 10.02 -15.42
CA MET A 240 -1.77 11.31 -14.85
C MET A 240 -0.97 12.17 -15.82
N TYR A 241 -0.41 11.57 -16.88
CA TYR A 241 0.30 12.28 -17.94
C TYR A 241 -0.62 12.67 -19.11
N ILE A 242 -1.93 12.40 -18.99
CA ILE A 242 -2.93 12.80 -19.99
C ILE A 242 -3.58 14.10 -19.51
N ASP A 243 -3.36 15.19 -20.25
CA ASP A 243 -3.86 16.52 -19.92
C ASP A 243 -5.37 16.64 -20.16
N ASP A 244 -5.86 16.15 -21.32
CA ASP A 244 -7.28 16.20 -21.63
C ASP A 244 -8.09 15.28 -20.71
N THR A 245 -9.07 15.87 -20.03
CA THR A 245 -9.89 15.17 -19.04
C THR A 245 -10.73 14.05 -19.65
N ARG A 246 -11.23 14.22 -20.89
CA ARG A 246 -12.05 13.17 -21.53
C ARG A 246 -11.19 11.99 -21.93
N GLU A 247 -10.01 12.24 -22.49
CA GLU A 247 -9.03 11.19 -22.83
C GLU A 247 -8.55 10.45 -21.58
N ARG A 248 -8.27 11.19 -20.50
CA ARG A 248 -7.85 10.61 -19.22
C ARG A 248 -8.93 9.72 -18.61
N VAL A 249 -10.17 10.20 -18.52
CA VAL A 249 -11.29 9.40 -18.03
C VAL A 249 -11.55 8.21 -18.95
N HIS A 250 -11.41 8.38 -20.27
CA HIS A 250 -11.52 7.28 -21.21
C HIS A 250 -10.46 6.20 -20.95
N TYR A 251 -9.19 6.58 -20.78
CA TYR A 251 -8.10 5.68 -20.41
C TYR A 251 -8.39 4.94 -19.11
N LEU A 252 -8.84 5.64 -18.07
CA LEU A 252 -9.21 5.02 -16.79
C LEU A 252 -10.37 4.03 -16.97
N SER A 253 -11.38 4.38 -17.74
CA SER A 253 -12.57 3.54 -17.96
C SER A 253 -12.33 2.31 -18.82
N THR A 254 -11.22 2.28 -19.56
CA THR A 254 -10.81 1.20 -20.45
C THR A 254 -9.59 0.48 -19.85
N VAL A 255 -8.39 1.02 -20.09
CA VAL A 255 -7.12 0.44 -19.64
C VAL A 255 -7.07 0.27 -18.13
N GLY A 256 -7.41 1.31 -17.36
CA GLY A 256 -7.40 1.22 -15.88
C GLY A 256 -8.38 0.18 -15.33
N ALA A 257 -9.59 0.13 -15.89
CA ALA A 257 -10.62 -0.85 -15.54
C ALA A 257 -10.20 -2.28 -15.88
N ASP A 258 -9.66 -2.52 -17.08
CA ASP A 258 -9.22 -3.85 -17.51
C ASP A 258 -8.02 -4.33 -16.70
N ARG A 259 -7.13 -3.43 -16.30
CA ARG A 259 -6.03 -3.72 -15.37
C ARG A 259 -6.55 -4.21 -14.02
N LEU A 260 -7.52 -3.53 -13.43
CA LEU A 260 -8.14 -3.97 -12.16
C LEU A 260 -8.86 -5.32 -12.30
N LYS A 261 -9.60 -5.54 -13.39
CA LYS A 261 -10.25 -6.84 -13.65
C LYS A 261 -9.22 -7.96 -13.72
N ARG A 262 -8.13 -7.77 -14.47
CA ARG A 262 -7.06 -8.77 -14.61
C ARG A 262 -6.37 -9.07 -13.28
N LEU A 263 -6.05 -8.05 -12.49
CA LEU A 263 -5.49 -8.27 -11.14
C LEU A 263 -6.47 -8.99 -10.22
N THR A 264 -7.77 -8.67 -10.32
CA THR A 264 -8.84 -9.33 -9.57
C THR A 264 -8.99 -10.80 -9.98
N GLU A 265 -8.89 -11.13 -11.27
CA GLU A 265 -8.90 -12.51 -11.76
C GLU A 265 -7.71 -13.31 -11.23
N ILE A 266 -6.50 -12.74 -11.25
CA ILE A 266 -5.29 -13.37 -10.70
C ILE A 266 -5.48 -13.61 -9.19
N ALA A 267 -5.90 -12.59 -8.44
CA ALA A 267 -6.12 -12.71 -7.00
C ALA A 267 -7.24 -13.71 -6.68
N SER A 268 -8.35 -13.68 -7.40
CA SER A 268 -9.46 -14.63 -7.19
C SER A 268 -9.05 -16.08 -7.44
N LYS A 269 -8.08 -16.30 -8.35
CA LYS A 269 -7.58 -17.63 -8.67
C LYS A 269 -6.56 -18.15 -7.65
N TYR A 270 -5.69 -17.30 -7.15
CA TYR A 270 -4.51 -17.75 -6.39
C TYR A 270 -4.46 -17.26 -4.94
N ALA A 271 -5.14 -16.17 -4.57
CA ALA A 271 -5.01 -15.58 -3.25
C ALA A 271 -5.61 -16.49 -2.17
N VAL A 272 -5.02 -16.41 -0.98
CA VAL A 272 -5.51 -17.13 0.19
C VAL A 272 -6.50 -16.25 0.96
N PRO A 273 -7.75 -16.70 1.18
CA PRO A 273 -8.70 -15.93 1.97
C PRO A 273 -8.14 -15.57 3.35
N TRP A 274 -8.24 -14.29 3.74
CA TRP A 274 -7.60 -13.73 4.94
C TRP A 274 -7.87 -14.53 6.22
N TYR A 275 -9.10 -15.05 6.38
CA TYR A 275 -9.51 -15.80 7.57
C TYR A 275 -8.71 -17.09 7.78
N LYS A 276 -8.16 -17.69 6.70
CA LYS A 276 -7.32 -18.88 6.82
C LYS A 276 -6.04 -18.59 7.60
N LYS A 277 -5.45 -17.40 7.43
CA LYS A 277 -4.24 -17.00 8.15
C LYS A 277 -4.48 -16.92 9.66
N LEU A 278 -5.69 -16.49 10.05
CA LEU A 278 -6.11 -16.38 11.43
C LEU A 278 -6.70 -17.68 11.99
N GLY A 279 -6.78 -18.75 11.20
CA GLY A 279 -7.38 -20.01 11.61
C GLY A 279 -8.90 -19.94 11.87
N VAL A 280 -9.59 -18.93 11.33
CA VAL A 280 -11.05 -18.77 11.47
C VAL A 280 -11.77 -19.21 10.19
N SER A 281 -13.05 -19.60 10.31
CA SER A 281 -13.85 -20.07 9.16
C SER A 281 -14.61 -18.91 8.50
N ALA A 282 -14.91 -19.04 7.20
CA ALA A 282 -15.87 -18.14 6.56
C ALA A 282 -17.25 -18.36 7.19
N HIS A 283 -17.87 -17.28 7.67
CA HIS A 283 -19.27 -17.25 8.07
C HIS A 283 -20.15 -16.87 6.89
#